data_AF-A0A3A8WXL9-F1
#
_entry.id   AF-A0A3A8WXL9-F1
#
_cell.length_a   1.000
_cell.length_b   1.000
_cell.length_c   1.000
_cell.angle_alpha   90.00
_cell.angle_beta   90.00
_cell.angle_gamma   90.00
#
_symmetry.space_group_name_H-M   'P 1'
#
loop_
_entity.id
_entity.type
_entity.pdbx_description
1 polymer ?
#
loop_
_entity_poly.entity_id
_entity_poly.type
_entity_poly.pdbx_seq_one_letter_code
_entity_poly.pdbx_strand_id
1 'polypeptide(L)'
;MAVKLEIINGTASLCVQSAEKFLKAVIEHCFVEESSDEIMHLLRTHNLRPLYNKISSKYQFSITSRDCKWLGGFYFDARCPGDNFVVVTEEDAIECLEILEKLKEDTEKILNQEKEKRHNAKAALKGLKCFWGQY
;
A
#
# COMPACT_ATOMS: atom_id res chain seq x y z
N MET A 1 -3.78 -32.04 -8.26
CA MET A 1 -3.67 -30.98 -9.29
C MET A 1 -4.57 -29.79 -8.96
N ALA A 2 -5.88 -30.00 -8.71
CA ALA A 2 -6.81 -28.92 -8.32
C ALA A 2 -6.39 -28.12 -7.06
N VAL A 3 -5.96 -28.80 -6.00
CA VAL A 3 -5.52 -28.14 -4.75
C VAL A 3 -4.31 -27.22 -4.95
N LYS A 4 -3.36 -27.57 -5.84
CA LYS A 4 -2.16 -26.74 -6.10
C LYS A 4 -2.56 -25.42 -6.78
N LEU A 5 -3.50 -25.47 -7.73
CA LEU A 5 -4.01 -24.30 -8.43
C LEU A 5 -4.78 -23.35 -7.51
N GLU A 6 -5.59 -23.89 -6.60
CA GLU A 6 -6.32 -23.10 -5.62
C GLU A 6 -5.39 -22.34 -4.68
N ILE A 7 -4.31 -22.99 -4.22
CA ILE A 7 -3.28 -22.34 -3.38
C ILE A 7 -2.58 -21.21 -4.14
N ILE A 8 -2.18 -21.43 -5.39
CA ILE A 8 -1.45 -20.45 -6.22
C ILE A 8 -2.32 -19.22 -6.52
N ASN A 9 -3.56 -19.43 -6.96
CA ASN A 9 -4.50 -18.34 -7.21
C ASN A 9 -4.83 -17.58 -5.91
N GLY A 10 -4.98 -18.31 -4.80
CA GLY A 10 -5.19 -17.74 -3.46
C GLY A 10 -4.03 -16.82 -3.04
N THR A 11 -2.78 -17.24 -3.26
CA THR A 11 -1.58 -16.45 -2.96
C THR A 11 -1.57 -15.13 -3.71
N ALA A 12 -1.79 -15.14 -5.03
CA ALA A 12 -1.82 -13.91 -5.82
C ALA A 12 -2.91 -12.95 -5.32
N SER A 13 -4.12 -13.47 -5.05
CA SER A 13 -5.22 -12.66 -4.52
C SER A 13 -4.90 -12.03 -3.16
N LEU A 14 -4.25 -12.79 -2.26
CA LEU A 14 -3.81 -12.28 -0.97
C LEU A 14 -2.72 -11.21 -1.11
N CYS A 15 -1.83 -11.35 -2.10
CA CYS A 15 -0.82 -10.32 -2.38
C CYS A 15 -1.47 -9.00 -2.78
N VAL A 16 -2.48 -9.01 -3.67
CA VAL A 16 -3.17 -7.77 -4.08
C VAL A 16 -3.86 -7.09 -2.89
N GLN A 17 -4.58 -7.87 -2.08
CA GLN A 17 -5.27 -7.33 -0.89
C GLN A 17 -4.28 -6.77 0.15
N SER A 18 -3.11 -7.40 0.28
CA SER A 18 -2.08 -6.94 1.21
C SER A 18 -1.41 -5.66 0.70
N ALA A 19 -1.11 -5.60 -0.60
CA ALA A 19 -0.61 -4.39 -1.24
C ALA A 19 -1.58 -3.21 -1.09
N GLU A 20 -2.88 -3.44 -1.27
CA GLU A 20 -3.91 -2.42 -1.03
C GLU A 20 -3.86 -1.88 0.39
N LYS A 21 -3.79 -2.76 1.40
CA LYS A 21 -3.70 -2.36 2.81
C LYS A 21 -2.45 -1.55 3.11
N PHE A 22 -1.31 -1.93 2.55
CA PHE A 22 -0.06 -1.18 2.72
C PHE A 22 -0.16 0.24 2.16
N LEU A 23 -0.63 0.38 0.91
CA LEU A 23 -0.80 1.69 0.30
C LEU A 23 -1.82 2.55 1.06
N LYS A 24 -2.94 1.97 1.50
CA LYS A 24 -3.94 2.69 2.31
C LYS A 24 -3.39 3.15 3.65
N ALA A 25 -2.60 2.33 4.33
CA ALA A 25 -1.95 2.72 5.58
C ALA A 25 -1.02 3.95 5.38
N VAL A 26 -0.28 4.00 4.27
CA VAL A 26 0.53 5.19 3.94
C VAL A 26 -0.36 6.41 3.72
N ILE A 27 -1.45 6.28 2.97
CA ILE A 27 -2.37 7.40 2.72
C ILE A 27 -2.97 7.92 4.03
N GLU A 28 -3.53 7.04 4.85
CA GLU A 28 -4.13 7.37 6.14
C GLU A 28 -3.16 8.08 7.08
N HIS A 29 -1.89 7.64 7.09
CA HIS A 29 -0.92 8.19 8.01
C HIS A 29 -0.11 9.35 7.46
N CYS A 30 0.10 9.50 6.16
CA CYS A 30 1.04 10.49 5.61
C CYS A 30 0.38 11.68 4.89
N PHE A 31 -0.93 11.62 4.67
CA PHE A 31 -1.70 12.61 3.89
C PHE A 31 -2.82 13.26 4.73
N VAL A 32 -2.66 13.31 6.05
CA VAL A 32 -3.67 13.82 7.01
C VAL A 32 -4.04 15.30 6.85
N GLU A 33 -3.19 16.09 6.18
CA GLU A 33 -3.40 17.53 5.97
C GLU A 33 -4.21 17.84 4.69
N GLU A 34 -4.45 16.83 3.87
CA GLU A 34 -5.16 16.99 2.60
C GLU A 34 -6.68 16.89 2.76
N SER A 35 -7.43 17.26 1.72
CA SER A 35 -8.89 17.28 1.78
C SER A 35 -9.44 15.90 2.17
N SER A 36 -10.29 15.88 3.21
CA SER A 36 -10.87 14.63 3.72
C SER A 36 -11.64 13.86 2.64
N ASP A 37 -12.30 14.56 1.71
CA ASP A 37 -13.12 13.91 0.68
C ASP A 37 -12.28 13.16 -0.38
N GLU A 38 -11.18 13.76 -0.85
CA GLU A 38 -10.28 13.10 -1.81
C GLU A 38 -9.61 11.87 -1.19
N ILE A 39 -9.12 12.01 0.04
CA ILE A 39 -8.50 10.92 0.77
C ILE A 39 -9.51 9.80 1.04
N MET A 40 -10.74 10.12 1.48
CA MET A 40 -11.77 9.12 1.71
C MET A 40 -12.19 8.40 0.42
N HIS A 41 -12.24 9.11 -0.71
CA HIS A 41 -12.49 8.48 -2.01
C HIS A 41 -11.37 7.50 -2.39
N LEU A 42 -10.10 7.87 -2.19
CA LEU A 42 -8.97 6.97 -2.38
C LEU A 42 -9.04 5.75 -1.45
N LEU A 43 -9.32 5.92 -0.16
CA LEU A 43 -9.40 4.82 0.79
C LEU A 43 -10.56 3.84 0.51
N ARG A 44 -11.58 4.25 -0.24
CA ARG A 44 -12.66 3.38 -0.70
C ARG A 44 -12.35 2.67 -2.02
N THR A 45 -11.31 3.07 -2.75
CA THR A 45 -10.93 2.39 -4.00
C THR A 45 -10.30 1.03 -3.71
N HIS A 46 -10.53 0.08 -4.61
CA HIS A 46 -9.87 -1.23 -4.66
C HIS A 46 -8.85 -1.32 -5.79
N ASN A 47 -8.42 -0.15 -6.30
CA ASN A 47 -7.47 -0.06 -7.39
C ASN A 47 -6.13 0.43 -6.84
N LEU A 48 -5.08 -0.39 -7.03
CA LEU A 48 -3.74 -0.07 -6.54
C LEU A 48 -3.13 1.16 -7.22
N ARG A 49 -3.50 1.45 -8.48
CA ARG A 49 -2.84 2.48 -9.27
C ARG A 49 -3.14 3.91 -8.79
N PRO A 50 -4.41 4.31 -8.50
CA PRO A 50 -4.69 5.60 -7.86
C PRO A 50 -3.98 5.76 -6.51
N LEU A 51 -3.94 4.71 -5.69
CA LEU A 51 -3.26 4.74 -4.39
C LEU A 51 -1.75 4.98 -4.56
N TYR A 52 -1.11 4.17 -5.42
CA TYR A 52 0.32 4.31 -5.75
C TYR A 52 0.66 5.70 -6.28
N ASN A 53 -0.14 6.21 -7.23
CA ASN A 53 0.11 7.52 -7.84
C ASN A 53 0.01 8.64 -6.81
N LYS A 54 -0.96 8.56 -5.88
CA LYS A 54 -1.09 9.53 -4.80
C LYS A 54 0.16 9.54 -3.94
N ILE A 55 0.60 8.38 -3.48
CA ILE A 55 1.77 8.27 -2.60
C ILE A 55 3.04 8.71 -3.34
N SER A 56 3.16 8.37 -4.63
CA SER A 56 4.30 8.74 -5.49
C SER A 56 4.45 10.25 -5.71
N SER A 57 3.42 11.04 -5.41
CA SER A 57 3.53 12.51 -5.44
C SER A 57 4.44 13.07 -4.33
N LYS A 58 4.67 12.30 -3.26
CA LYS A 58 5.42 12.72 -2.06
C LYS A 58 6.57 11.77 -1.71
N TYR A 59 6.43 10.49 -2.00
CA TYR A 59 7.38 9.44 -1.64
C TYR A 59 7.84 8.68 -2.88
N GLN A 60 8.99 8.00 -2.76
CA GLN A 60 9.51 7.13 -3.81
C GLN A 60 9.28 5.67 -3.41
N PHE A 61 8.86 4.86 -4.37
CA PHE A 61 8.80 3.41 -4.24
C PHE A 61 9.93 2.77 -5.05
N SER A 62 10.37 1.60 -4.60
CA SER A 62 11.26 0.72 -5.34
C SER A 62 10.54 -0.01 -6.48
N ILE A 63 9.24 -0.23 -6.33
CA ILE A 63 8.38 -0.78 -7.39
C ILE A 63 7.84 0.34 -8.28
N THR A 64 7.45 -0.01 -9.51
CA THR A 64 6.92 0.93 -10.49
C THR A 64 5.39 0.95 -10.51
N SER A 65 4.81 1.99 -11.13
CA SER A 65 3.37 2.06 -11.41
C SER A 65 2.89 0.89 -12.30
N ARG A 66 3.79 0.33 -13.14
CA ARG A 66 3.49 -0.83 -13.97
C ARG A 66 3.31 -2.07 -13.10
N ASP A 67 4.20 -2.27 -12.13
CA ASP A 67 4.16 -3.42 -11.21
C ASP A 67 2.88 -3.40 -10.37
N CYS A 68 2.48 -2.22 -9.86
CA CYS A 68 1.19 -2.08 -9.18
C CYS A 68 -0.01 -2.36 -10.08
N LYS A 69 0.04 -1.95 -11.35
CA LYS A 69 -1.04 -2.24 -12.31
C LYS A 69 -1.12 -3.73 -12.61
N TRP A 70 0.03 -4.38 -12.78
CA TRP A 70 0.13 -5.81 -13.05
C TRP A 70 -0.37 -6.62 -11.86
N LEU A 71 0.12 -6.35 -10.65
CA LEU A 71 -0.34 -6.97 -9.41
C LEU A 71 -1.85 -6.78 -9.20
N GLY A 72 -2.38 -5.58 -9.50
CA GLY A 72 -3.81 -5.30 -9.42
C GLY A 72 -4.69 -6.15 -10.35
N GLY A 73 -4.12 -6.78 -11.37
CA GLY A 73 -4.82 -7.68 -12.28
C GLY A 73 -5.38 -8.94 -11.59
N PHE A 74 -4.77 -9.38 -10.50
CA PHE A 74 -5.18 -10.60 -9.79
C PHE A 74 -6.29 -10.38 -8.75
N TYR A 75 -6.87 -9.17 -8.66
CA TYR A 75 -7.91 -8.83 -7.68
C TYR A 75 -9.24 -9.59 -7.92
N PHE A 76 -9.49 -10.06 -9.15
CA PHE A 76 -10.80 -10.56 -9.59
C PHE A 76 -10.91 -12.08 -9.82
N ASP A 77 -9.81 -12.83 -9.85
CA ASP A 77 -9.81 -14.18 -10.47
C ASP A 77 -9.85 -15.39 -9.52
N ALA A 78 -9.76 -15.17 -8.21
CA ALA A 78 -9.66 -16.29 -7.26
C ALA A 78 -11.01 -16.79 -6.71
N ARG A 79 -12.15 -16.20 -7.10
CA ARG A 79 -13.48 -16.59 -6.57
C ARG A 79 -14.36 -17.22 -7.65
N CYS A 80 -14.39 -18.56 -7.63
CA CYS A 80 -15.31 -19.47 -8.33
C CYS A 80 -15.02 -19.74 -9.82
N PRO A 81 -15.26 -20.98 -10.31
CA PRO A 81 -15.00 -21.38 -11.69
C PRO A 81 -16.14 -20.90 -12.58
N GLY A 82 -16.17 -19.60 -12.87
CA GLY A 82 -16.83 -19.10 -14.07
C GLY A 82 -15.90 -19.20 -15.28
N ASP A 83 -16.43 -19.07 -16.49
CA ASP A 83 -15.72 -19.16 -17.79
C ASP A 83 -14.47 -18.25 -17.95
N ASN A 84 -14.21 -17.38 -16.98
CA ASN A 84 -13.01 -16.54 -16.88
C ASN A 84 -12.13 -17.02 -15.71
N PHE A 85 -11.68 -18.27 -15.70
CA PHE A 85 -10.69 -18.72 -14.72
C PHE A 85 -9.29 -18.31 -15.20
N VAL A 86 -8.72 -17.24 -14.65
CA VAL A 86 -7.28 -17.00 -14.85
C VAL A 86 -6.51 -18.03 -14.05
N VAL A 87 -5.83 -18.92 -14.78
CA VAL A 87 -4.84 -19.82 -14.21
C VAL A 87 -3.61 -18.98 -13.87
N VAL A 88 -3.43 -18.66 -12.59
CA VAL A 88 -2.19 -18.02 -12.13
C VAL A 88 -1.10 -19.09 -12.16
N THR A 89 0.03 -18.75 -12.77
CA THR A 89 1.20 -19.64 -12.80
C THR A 89 1.96 -19.57 -11.48
N GLU A 90 2.84 -20.55 -11.24
CA GLU A 90 3.69 -20.50 -10.04
C GLU A 90 4.64 -19.29 -10.11
N GLU A 91 5.09 -18.95 -11.31
CA GLU A 91 5.91 -17.80 -11.62
C GLU A 91 5.18 -16.48 -11.32
N ASP A 92 3.91 -16.35 -11.74
CA ASP A 92 3.09 -15.17 -11.44
C ASP A 92 2.93 -14.98 -9.93
N ALA A 93 2.74 -16.07 -9.18
CA ALA A 93 2.58 -16.00 -7.73
C ALA A 93 3.88 -15.60 -7.00
N ILE A 94 5.03 -16.06 -7.50
CA ILE A 94 6.35 -15.65 -7.01
C ILE A 94 6.56 -14.16 -7.31
N GLU A 95 6.27 -13.69 -8.52
CA GLU A 95 6.39 -12.27 -8.88
C GLU A 95 5.45 -11.39 -8.04
N CYS A 96 4.23 -11.86 -7.74
CA CYS A 96 3.33 -11.19 -6.80
C CYS A 96 3.95 -11.02 -5.41
N LEU A 97 4.61 -12.06 -4.89
CA LEU A 97 5.27 -12.03 -3.59
C LEU A 97 6.45 -11.06 -3.60
N GLU A 98 7.30 -11.09 -4.64
CA GLU A 98 8.45 -10.19 -4.75
C GLU A 98 8.04 -8.71 -4.80
N ILE A 99 6.97 -8.38 -5.54
CA ILE A 99 6.41 -7.02 -5.58
C ILE A 99 5.87 -6.64 -4.20
N LEU A 100 5.16 -7.56 -3.53
CA LEU A 100 4.58 -7.32 -2.21
C LEU A 100 5.64 -7.07 -1.14
N GLU A 101 6.73 -7.84 -1.14
CA GLU A 101 7.84 -7.68 -0.20
C GLU A 101 8.50 -6.31 -0.33
N LYS A 102 8.82 -5.90 -1.57
CA LYS A 102 9.36 -4.56 -1.85
C LYS A 102 8.39 -3.46 -1.39
N LEU A 103 7.11 -3.61 -1.68
CA LEU A 103 6.09 -2.65 -1.26
C LEU A 103 5.95 -2.57 0.26
N LYS A 104 6.03 -3.70 0.97
CA LYS A 104 6.01 -3.76 2.43
C LYS A 104 7.19 -2.99 3.00
N GLU A 105 8.41 -3.25 2.52
CA GLU A 105 9.61 -2.55 2.98
C GLU A 105 9.50 -1.04 2.79
N ASP A 106 9.06 -0.60 1.61
CA ASP A 106 8.90 0.83 1.33
C ASP A 106 7.82 1.46 2.21
N THR A 107 6.73 0.74 2.45
CA THR A 107 5.65 1.16 3.34
C THR A 107 6.17 1.36 4.77
N GLU A 108 6.92 0.39 5.30
CA GLU A 108 7.52 0.49 6.63
C GLU A 108 8.50 1.66 6.73
N LYS A 109 9.35 1.84 5.72
CA LYS A 109 10.29 2.98 5.62
C LYS A 109 9.54 4.32 5.65
N ILE A 110 8.51 4.48 4.80
CA ILE A 110 7.72 5.72 4.71
C ILE A 110 7.01 6.01 6.04
N LEU A 111 6.35 5.01 6.63
CA LEU A 111 5.62 5.19 7.90
C LEU A 111 6.56 5.55 9.06
N ASN A 112 7.76 4.96 9.11
CA ASN A 112 8.74 5.29 10.13
C ASN A 112 9.28 6.72 9.96
N GLN A 113 9.60 7.13 8.73
CA GLN A 113 10.00 8.51 8.43
C GLN A 113 8.93 9.53 8.87
N GLU A 114 7.66 9.25 8.60
CA GLU A 114 6.55 10.13 8.99
C GLU A 114 6.39 10.18 10.52
N LYS A 115 6.53 9.04 11.22
CA LYS A 115 6.49 8.99 12.69
C LYS A 115 7.62 9.82 13.31
N GLU A 116 8.84 9.69 12.80
CA GLU A 116 10.00 10.47 13.27
C GLU A 116 9.81 11.96 13.06
N LYS A 117 9.34 12.39 11.88
CA LYS A 117 9.00 13.80 11.60
C LYS A 117 8.00 14.36 12.61
N ARG A 118 6.94 13.61 12.91
CA ARG A 118 5.93 14.01 13.90
C ARG A 118 6.48 14.06 15.32
N HIS A 119 7.32 13.10 15.69
CA HIS A 119 7.98 13.10 16.99
C HIS A 119 8.86 14.35 17.16
N ASN A 120 9.68 14.67 16.15
CA ASN A 120 10.56 15.83 16.16
C ASN A 120 9.78 17.15 16.17
N ALA A 121 8.70 17.26 15.39
CA ALA A 121 7.81 18.42 15.41
C ALA A 121 7.17 18.64 16.79
N LYS A 122 6.69 17.57 17.44
CA LYS A 122 6.15 17.63 18.81
C LYS A 122 7.21 18.05 19.83
N ALA A 123 8.43 17.53 19.72
CA ALA A 123 9.55 17.91 20.59
C ALA A 123 9.91 19.40 20.46
N ALA A 124 9.98 19.91 19.22
CA ALA A 124 10.24 21.32 18.94
C ALA A 124 9.15 22.24 19.53
N LEU A 125 7.88 21.89 19.36
CA LEU A 125 6.75 22.63 19.94
C LEU A 125 6.79 22.64 21.48
N LYS A 126 7.18 21.54 22.12
CA LYS A 126 7.35 21.48 23.58
C LYS A 126 8.49 22.39 24.05
N GLY A 127 9.62 22.39 23.35
CA GLY A 127 10.74 23.28 23.63
C GLY A 127 10.36 24.75 23.54
N LEU A 128 9.59 25.13 22.51
CA LEU A 128 9.04 26.48 22.38
C LEU A 128 8.12 26.84 23.56
N LYS A 129 7.15 26.00 23.91
CA LYS A 129 6.25 26.27 25.04
C LYS A 129 6.99 26.50 26.37
N CYS A 130 8.08 25.77 26.62
CA CYS A 130 8.92 25.98 27.80
C CYS A 130 9.63 27.35 27.80
N PHE A 131 9.95 27.90 26.63
CA PHE A 131 10.58 29.22 26.48
C PHE A 131 9.59 30.37 26.69
N TRP A 132 8.38 30.26 26.13
CA TRP A 132 7.36 31.32 26.26
C TRP A 132 6.59 31.29 27.59
N GLY A 133 6.65 30.20 28.36
CA GLY A 133 6.03 30.08 29.68
C GLY A 133 6.87 30.64 30.84
N GLN A 134 7.96 31.36 30.56
CA GLN A 134 8.85 31.99 31.56
C GLN A 134 8.66 33.51 31.68
N TYR A 135 7.67 34.09 30.98
CA TYR A 135 7.26 35.49 31.11
C TYR A 135 5.84 35.61 31.69
#